data_AF-A0A662QA83-F1
#
_entry.id   AF-A0A662QA83-F1
#
_cell.length_a   1.000
_cell.length_b   1.000
_cell.length_c   1.000
_cell.angle_alpha   90.00
_cell.angle_beta   90.00
_cell.angle_gamma   90.00
#
_symmetry.space_group_name_H-M   'P 1'
#
loop_
_entity.id
_entity.type
_entity.pdbx_description
1 polymer ?
#
loop_
_entity_poly.entity_id
_entity_poly.type
_entity_poly.pdbx_seq_one_letter_code
_entity_poly.pdbx_strand_id
1 'polypeptide(L)'
;MRVNYLSKKETSTLANRIRSLYWGDRLRGKIRTAIEVRENGIKLYRIGELIIGEIDDKLYPVIHERNQDVLNELPAIIVDMGAVPHIVNGADVMRPGVKDFRGEFNEGDLVVIRDERNLKPLAVAIALAGLEECKAMKRGKVAKNIHHVNDKVWKLMRRIGHILEREL
;
A
#
# COMPACT_ATOMS: atom_id res chain seq x y z
N MET A 1 5.84 11.08 -18.27
CA MET A 1 4.59 10.73 -17.57
C MET A 1 3.47 10.55 -18.59
N ARG A 2 2.63 9.51 -18.45
CA ARG A 2 1.41 9.31 -19.25
C ARG A 2 0.21 9.23 -18.31
N VAL A 3 -0.90 9.88 -18.69
CA VAL A 3 -2.14 9.92 -17.92
C VAL A 3 -3.28 9.54 -18.86
N ASN A 4 -3.99 8.47 -18.54
CA ASN A 4 -5.05 7.90 -19.37
C ASN A 4 -6.34 7.80 -18.56
N TYR A 5 -7.45 8.28 -19.12
CA TYR A 5 -8.76 7.91 -18.63
C TYR A 5 -9.07 6.48 -19.10
N LEU A 6 -9.38 5.60 -18.16
CA LEU A 6 -9.75 4.23 -18.48
C LEU A 6 -11.15 4.18 -19.10
N SER A 7 -11.32 3.33 -20.11
CA SER A 7 -12.65 3.04 -20.65
C SER A 7 -13.57 2.45 -19.57
N LYS A 8 -14.89 2.41 -19.83
CA LYS A 8 -15.86 1.79 -18.90
C LYS A 8 -15.51 0.32 -18.61
N LYS A 9 -15.05 -0.41 -19.62
CA LYS A 9 -14.66 -1.83 -19.49
C LYS A 9 -13.42 -1.97 -18.62
N GLU A 10 -12.39 -1.16 -18.85
CA GLU A 10 -11.16 -1.17 -18.06
C GLU A 10 -11.42 -0.75 -16.61
N THR A 11 -12.22 0.31 -16.40
CA THR A 11 -12.63 0.77 -15.07
C THR A 11 -13.37 -0.33 -14.30
N SER A 12 -14.33 -1.01 -14.95
CA SER A 12 -15.04 -2.12 -14.32
C SER A 12 -14.11 -3.29 -14.00
N THR A 13 -13.14 -3.58 -14.87
CA THR A 13 -12.16 -4.66 -14.66
C THR A 13 -11.27 -4.34 -13.46
N LEU A 14 -10.76 -3.11 -13.37
CA LEU A 14 -9.96 -2.65 -12.23
C LEU A 14 -10.77 -2.67 -10.93
N ALA A 15 -12.02 -2.16 -10.95
CA ALA A 15 -12.88 -2.16 -9.77
C ALA A 15 -13.14 -3.58 -9.24
N ASN A 16 -13.36 -4.55 -10.15
CA ASN A 16 -13.55 -5.94 -9.77
C ASN A 16 -12.27 -6.57 -9.19
N ARG A 17 -11.10 -6.27 -9.78
CA ARG A 17 -9.81 -6.69 -9.21
C ARG A 17 -9.63 -6.15 -7.80
N ILE A 18 -9.90 -4.86 -7.57
CA ILE A 18 -9.79 -4.26 -6.22
C ILE A 18 -10.76 -4.95 -5.25
N ARG A 19 -12.03 -5.12 -5.62
CA ARG A 19 -13.06 -5.75 -4.77
C ARG A 19 -12.81 -7.21 -4.45
N SER A 20 -12.05 -7.92 -5.27
CA SER A 20 -11.66 -9.30 -4.99
C SER A 20 -10.58 -9.42 -3.90
N LEU A 21 -9.98 -8.31 -3.48
CA LEU A 21 -9.00 -8.26 -2.41
C LEU A 21 -9.72 -8.11 -1.06
N TYR A 22 -9.14 -8.65 0.01
CA TYR A 22 -9.73 -8.62 1.36
C TYR A 22 -9.94 -7.21 1.92
N TRP A 23 -9.24 -6.21 1.39
CA TRP A 23 -9.41 -4.79 1.73
C TRP A 23 -10.28 -4.02 0.70
N GLY A 24 -10.73 -4.70 -0.34
CA GLY A 24 -11.37 -4.15 -1.54
C GLY A 24 -12.76 -3.57 -1.33
N ASP A 25 -13.45 -3.97 -0.25
CA ASP A 25 -14.80 -3.50 0.12
C ASP A 25 -14.88 -1.98 0.35
N ARG A 26 -13.72 -1.34 0.50
CA ARG A 26 -13.57 0.12 0.59
C ARG A 26 -13.90 0.83 -0.72
N LEU A 27 -13.79 0.14 -1.86
CA LEU A 27 -14.23 0.66 -3.15
C LEU A 27 -15.75 0.50 -3.32
N ARG A 28 -16.49 1.40 -2.66
CA ARG A 28 -17.96 1.39 -2.60
C ARG A 28 -18.62 1.99 -3.84
N GLY A 29 -19.87 1.61 -4.07
CA GLY A 29 -20.72 2.21 -5.10
C GLY A 29 -20.38 1.83 -6.54
N LYS A 30 -21.10 2.41 -7.51
CA LYS A 30 -20.87 2.13 -8.93
C LYS A 30 -19.75 3.03 -9.46
N ILE A 31 -18.58 2.45 -9.70
CA ILE A 31 -17.45 3.16 -10.30
C ILE A 31 -17.64 3.24 -11.82
N ARG A 32 -17.55 4.46 -12.36
CA ARG A 32 -17.72 4.73 -13.81
C ARG A 32 -16.46 5.28 -14.47
N THR A 33 -15.59 5.92 -13.68
CA THR A 33 -14.38 6.57 -14.14
C THR A 33 -13.19 6.09 -13.31
N ALA A 34 -12.06 5.88 -13.96
CA ALA A 34 -10.76 5.73 -13.33
C ALA A 34 -9.70 6.39 -14.20
N ILE A 35 -8.65 6.92 -13.56
CA ILE A 35 -7.48 7.46 -14.25
C ILE A 35 -6.31 6.51 -13.97
N GLU A 36 -5.58 6.14 -15.01
CA GLU A 36 -4.28 5.48 -14.91
C GLU A 36 -3.16 6.50 -15.12
N VAL A 37 -2.18 6.49 -14.24
CA VAL A 37 -0.94 7.26 -14.37
C VAL A 37 0.24 6.31 -14.46
N ARG A 38 1.09 6.51 -15.49
CA ARG A 38 2.32 5.74 -15.67
C ARG A 38 3.54 6.64 -15.79
N GLU A 39 4.58 6.33 -15.03
CA GLU A 39 5.87 7.03 -15.13
C GLU A 39 7.04 6.20 -14.60
N ASN A 40 8.10 6.04 -15.40
CA ASN A 40 9.35 5.39 -15.01
C ASN A 40 9.15 4.02 -14.31
N GLY A 41 8.25 3.20 -14.85
CA GLY A 41 7.88 1.89 -14.30
C GLY A 41 6.85 1.93 -13.17
N ILE A 42 6.49 3.11 -12.65
CA ILE A 42 5.41 3.27 -11.67
C ILE A 42 4.07 3.25 -12.39
N LYS A 43 3.12 2.53 -11.80
CA LYS A 43 1.74 2.45 -12.26
C LYS A 43 0.80 2.77 -11.09
N LEU A 44 0.00 3.82 -11.27
CA LEU A 44 -0.96 4.31 -10.29
C LEU A 44 -2.35 4.40 -10.92
N TYR A 45 -3.36 4.26 -10.08
CA TYR A 45 -4.75 4.43 -10.42
C TYR A 45 -5.43 5.38 -9.46
N ARG A 46 -6.25 6.30 -9.99
CA ARG A 46 -7.25 7.04 -9.22
C ARG A 46 -8.62 6.46 -9.55
N ILE A 47 -9.31 5.92 -8.55
CA ILE A 47 -10.60 5.23 -8.73
C ILE A 47 -11.49 5.40 -7.49
N GLY A 48 -12.73 5.87 -7.66
CA GLY A 48 -13.62 6.17 -6.52
C GLY A 48 -13.01 7.27 -5.65
N GLU A 49 -12.73 6.99 -4.38
CA GLU A 49 -11.93 7.86 -3.48
C GLU A 49 -10.48 7.39 -3.33
N LEU A 50 -10.13 6.21 -3.83
CA LEU A 50 -8.84 5.57 -3.59
C LEU A 50 -7.77 5.98 -4.61
N ILE A 51 -6.52 5.88 -4.16
CA ILE A 51 -5.32 5.88 -5.02
C ILE A 51 -4.64 4.52 -4.88
N ILE A 52 -4.54 3.76 -5.97
CA ILE A 52 -4.04 2.38 -5.93
C ILE A 52 -2.74 2.30 -6.74
N GLY A 53 -1.70 1.72 -6.15
CA GLY A 53 -0.48 1.35 -6.87
C GLY A 53 -0.57 -0.07 -7.41
N GLU A 54 0.21 -0.36 -8.44
CA GLU A 54 0.36 -1.72 -8.97
C GLU A 54 1.84 -2.05 -9.15
N ILE A 55 2.25 -3.19 -8.60
CA ILE A 55 3.59 -3.76 -8.74
C ILE A 55 3.46 -5.27 -8.90
N ASP A 56 4.11 -5.85 -9.92
CA ASP A 56 4.07 -7.29 -10.20
C ASP A 56 2.64 -7.87 -10.16
N ASP A 57 1.69 -7.18 -10.83
CA ASP A 57 0.24 -7.47 -10.86
C ASP A 57 -0.52 -7.42 -9.52
N LYS A 58 0.17 -7.10 -8.42
CA LYS A 58 -0.43 -6.85 -7.10
C LYS A 58 -0.85 -5.39 -6.97
N LEU A 59 -2.13 -5.20 -6.63
CA LEU A 59 -2.70 -3.89 -6.30
C LEU A 59 -2.51 -3.62 -4.81
N TYR A 60 -2.19 -2.38 -4.46
CA TYR A 60 -2.04 -1.95 -3.07
C TYR A 60 -2.52 -0.51 -2.87
N PRO A 61 -3.12 -0.17 -1.72
CA PRO A 61 -3.39 1.22 -1.39
C PRO A 61 -2.07 1.95 -1.13
N VAL A 62 -1.81 3.05 -1.84
CA VAL A 62 -0.63 3.88 -1.57
C VAL A 62 -0.78 4.63 -0.25
N ILE A 63 0.32 5.09 0.35
CA ILE A 63 0.25 5.89 1.56
C ILE A 63 -0.23 7.30 1.19
N HIS A 64 -1.50 7.60 1.49
CA HIS A 64 -2.14 8.87 1.18
C HIS A 64 -3.36 9.08 2.09
N GLU A 65 -3.75 10.32 2.35
CA GLU A 65 -4.94 10.67 3.16
C GLU A 65 -6.22 10.02 2.63
N ARG A 66 -6.40 10.01 1.30
CA ARG A 66 -7.51 9.35 0.60
C ARG A 66 -7.63 7.84 0.86
N ASN A 67 -6.54 7.21 1.29
CA ASN A 67 -6.51 5.78 1.61
C ASN A 67 -6.46 5.53 3.12
N GLN A 68 -6.60 6.55 3.97
CA GLN A 68 -6.41 6.42 5.42
C GLN A 68 -7.29 5.34 6.03
N ASP A 69 -8.56 5.26 5.61
CA ASP A 69 -9.49 4.22 6.08
C ASP A 69 -9.00 2.81 5.73
N VAL A 70 -8.55 2.60 4.49
CA VAL A 70 -8.04 1.30 4.03
C VAL A 70 -6.76 0.94 4.78
N LEU A 71 -5.84 1.89 4.90
CA LEU A 71 -4.55 1.69 5.58
C LEU A 71 -4.70 1.39 7.07
N ASN A 72 -5.76 1.89 7.72
CA ASN A 72 -6.04 1.63 9.13
C ASN A 72 -6.65 0.25 9.40
N GLU A 73 -7.25 -0.37 8.38
CA GLU A 73 -7.84 -1.71 8.51
C GLU A 73 -6.92 -2.83 8.07
N LEU A 74 -5.93 -2.53 7.23
CA LEU A 74 -4.91 -3.50 6.90
C LEU A 74 -4.15 -3.96 8.16
N PRO A 75 -3.78 -5.24 8.23
CA PRO A 75 -2.90 -5.73 9.29
C PRO A 75 -1.59 -4.93 9.29
N ALA A 76 -0.97 -4.81 10.45
CA ALA A 76 0.19 -3.94 10.63
C ALA A 76 1.33 -4.62 11.38
N ILE A 77 2.54 -4.25 11.01
CA ILE A 77 3.77 -4.59 11.74
C ILE A 77 4.30 -3.29 12.35
N ILE A 78 4.42 -3.27 13.67
CA ILE A 78 4.94 -2.13 14.41
C ILE A 78 6.44 -2.32 14.59
N VAL A 79 7.21 -1.33 14.16
CA VAL A 79 8.67 -1.34 14.24
C VAL A 79 9.18 -0.30 15.22
N ASP A 80 10.35 -0.57 15.79
CA ASP A 80 11.01 0.42 16.64
C ASP A 80 11.57 1.60 15.86
N MET A 81 11.90 2.65 16.62
CA MET A 81 12.48 3.86 16.06
C MET A 81 13.84 3.65 15.39
N GLY A 82 14.59 2.59 15.73
CA GLY A 82 15.86 2.27 15.09
C GLY A 82 15.67 1.71 13.67
N ALA A 83 14.58 1.00 13.43
CA ALA A 83 14.21 0.50 12.11
C ALA A 83 13.69 1.60 11.17
N VAL A 84 13.05 2.65 11.70
CA VAL A 84 12.39 3.70 10.90
C VAL A 84 13.27 4.28 9.79
N PRO A 85 14.51 4.75 10.04
CA PRO A 85 15.37 5.30 8.99
C PRO A 85 15.65 4.32 7.86
N HIS A 86 15.68 3.01 8.14
CA HIS A 86 15.91 1.99 7.12
C HIS A 86 14.64 1.74 6.29
N ILE A 87 13.48 1.65 6.93
CA ILE A 87 12.19 1.44 6.26
C ILE A 87 11.86 2.58 5.29
N VAL A 88 12.06 3.84 5.72
CA VAL A 88 11.81 5.02 4.88
C VAL A 88 12.88 5.24 3.80
N ASN A 89 13.93 4.40 3.79
CA ASN A 89 14.93 4.33 2.72
C ASN A 89 14.76 3.06 1.86
N GLY A 90 13.67 2.31 2.05
CA GLY A 90 13.31 1.17 1.21
C GLY A 90 13.87 -0.17 1.66
N ALA A 91 14.43 -0.26 2.87
CA ALA A 91 14.79 -1.55 3.43
C ALA A 91 13.55 -2.41 3.69
N ASP A 92 13.73 -3.72 3.57
CA ASP A 92 12.75 -4.71 4.00
C ASP A 92 12.64 -4.76 5.53
N VAL A 93 11.54 -5.31 6.01
CA VAL A 93 11.28 -5.39 7.45
C VAL A 93 11.97 -6.61 8.01
N MET A 94 12.86 -6.39 8.98
CA MET A 94 13.63 -7.44 9.63
C MET A 94 13.06 -7.72 11.03
N ARG A 95 12.95 -9.00 11.40
CA ARG A 95 12.36 -9.43 12.68
C ARG A 95 12.90 -8.71 13.92
N PRO A 96 14.22 -8.44 14.05
CA PRO A 96 14.76 -7.75 15.24
C PRO A 96 14.20 -6.35 15.48
N GLY A 97 13.81 -5.63 14.42
CA GLY A 97 13.23 -4.29 14.51
C GLY A 97 11.72 -4.29 14.76
N VAL A 98 11.07 -5.46 14.80
CA VAL A 98 9.62 -5.58 15.01
C VAL A 98 9.31 -5.66 16.50
N LYS A 99 8.39 -4.81 16.95
CA LYS A 99 7.92 -4.70 18.33
C LYS A 99 6.55 -5.31 18.56
N ASP A 100 5.67 -5.22 17.57
CA ASP A 100 4.29 -5.70 17.70
C ASP A 100 3.68 -6.04 16.34
N PHE A 101 2.62 -6.82 16.34
CA PHE A 101 1.81 -7.18 15.18
C PHE A 101 0.34 -6.87 15.47
N ARG A 102 -0.39 -6.32 14.50
CA ARG A 102 -1.83 -6.02 14.64
C ARG A 102 -2.63 -6.62 13.50
N GLY A 103 -3.78 -7.19 13.85
CA GLY A 103 -4.61 -7.93 12.91
C GLY A 103 -3.99 -9.29 12.56
N GLU A 104 -4.70 -10.02 11.70
CA GLU A 104 -4.29 -11.33 11.20
C GLU A 104 -3.80 -11.20 9.76
N PHE A 105 -2.77 -11.98 9.39
CA PHE A 105 -2.26 -12.03 8.03
C PHE A 105 -1.52 -13.34 7.75
N ASN A 106 -1.52 -13.73 6.49
CA ASN A 106 -0.79 -14.87 5.95
C ASN A 106 0.41 -14.39 5.10
N GLU A 107 1.26 -15.33 4.71
CA GLU A 107 2.28 -15.07 3.70
C GLU A 107 1.64 -14.52 2.42
N GLY A 108 2.22 -13.47 1.86
CA GLY A 108 1.77 -12.84 0.63
C GLY A 108 0.73 -11.72 0.80
N ASP A 109 0.14 -11.57 2.00
CA ASP A 109 -0.79 -10.49 2.33
C ASP A 109 -0.10 -9.14 2.43
N LEU A 110 -0.87 -8.05 2.24
CA LEU A 110 -0.37 -6.70 2.47
C LEU A 110 -0.40 -6.38 3.96
N VAL A 111 0.69 -5.82 4.44
CA VAL A 111 0.83 -5.29 5.80
C VAL A 111 1.29 -3.83 5.76
N VAL A 112 0.80 -3.03 6.70
CA VAL A 112 1.24 -1.65 6.88
C VAL A 112 2.32 -1.59 7.95
N ILE A 113 3.46 -1.00 7.63
CA ILE A 113 4.56 -0.83 8.58
C ILE A 113 4.38 0.50 9.29
N ARG A 114 4.40 0.48 10.62
CA ARG A 114 4.15 1.67 11.47
C ARG A 114 5.21 1.82 12.54
N ASP A 115 5.50 3.05 12.95
CA ASP A 115 6.41 3.30 14.07
C ASP A 115 5.73 3.06 15.43
N GLU A 116 6.48 2.61 16.43
CA GLU A 116 5.96 2.35 17.79
C GLU A 116 5.45 3.60 18.52
N ARG A 117 5.87 4.82 18.13
CA ARG A 117 5.53 6.06 18.84
C ARG A 117 4.24 6.71 18.36
N ASN A 118 4.13 6.93 17.06
CA ASN A 118 3.03 7.68 16.43
C ASN A 118 2.07 6.77 15.68
N LEU A 119 2.45 5.50 15.46
CA LEU A 119 1.70 4.52 14.70
C LEU A 119 1.36 5.00 13.28
N LYS A 120 2.18 5.88 12.69
CA LYS A 120 1.92 6.41 11.35
C LYS A 120 2.33 5.38 10.30
N PRO A 121 1.57 5.22 9.19
CA PRO A 121 2.01 4.39 8.08
C PRO A 121 3.33 4.92 7.50
N LEU A 122 4.37 4.09 7.53
CA LEU A 122 5.69 4.35 6.97
C LEU A 122 5.86 3.66 5.62
N ALA A 123 5.38 2.42 5.53
CA ALA A 123 5.48 1.58 4.36
C ALA A 123 4.24 0.69 4.20
N VAL A 124 3.98 0.28 2.96
CA VAL A 124 3.17 -0.88 2.62
C VAL A 124 4.13 -1.97 2.16
N ALA A 125 3.94 -3.17 2.69
CA ALA A 125 4.82 -4.30 2.47
C ALA A 125 4.00 -5.58 2.21
N ILE A 126 4.67 -6.60 1.67
CA ILE A 126 4.13 -7.94 1.51
C ILE A 126 4.71 -8.82 2.60
N ALA A 127 3.87 -9.46 3.41
CA ALA A 127 4.31 -10.42 4.41
C ALA A 127 5.02 -11.61 3.73
N LEU A 128 6.14 -12.05 4.30
CA LEU A 128 6.93 -13.18 3.79
C LEU A 128 6.73 -14.47 4.59
N ALA A 129 5.91 -14.39 5.64
CA ALA A 129 5.48 -15.49 6.48
C ALA A 129 4.15 -15.07 7.13
N GLY A 130 3.36 -16.05 7.58
CA GLY A 130 2.14 -15.76 8.36
C GLY A 130 2.44 -15.20 9.75
N LEU A 131 1.41 -14.67 10.43
CA LEU A 131 1.56 -14.04 11.75
C LEU A 131 2.23 -14.95 12.78
N GLU A 132 1.77 -16.19 12.92
CA GLU A 132 2.28 -17.11 13.94
C GLU A 132 3.75 -17.50 13.71
N GLU A 133 4.13 -17.68 12.44
CA GLU A 133 5.53 -17.90 12.08
C GLU A 133 6.36 -16.66 12.38
N CYS A 134 5.90 -15.46 12.00
CA CYS A 134 6.56 -14.20 12.31
C CYS A 134 6.78 -14.01 13.82
N LYS A 135 5.81 -14.40 14.66
CA LYS A 135 5.94 -14.36 16.13
C LYS A 135 7.04 -15.31 16.62
N ALA A 136 7.13 -16.52 16.05
CA ALA A 136 8.13 -17.53 16.43
C ALA A 136 9.55 -17.23 15.90
N MET A 137 9.69 -16.43 14.85
CA MET A 137 10.98 -16.04 14.28
C MET A 137 11.83 -15.24 15.28
N LYS A 138 13.13 -15.57 15.36
CA LYS A 138 14.13 -14.80 16.12
C LYS A 138 14.95 -13.84 15.26
N ARG A 139 15.03 -14.11 13.95
CA ARG A 139 15.83 -13.34 12.97
C ARG A 139 15.26 -13.55 11.57
N GLY A 140 15.75 -12.76 10.61
CA GLY A 140 15.35 -12.86 9.22
C GLY A 140 14.36 -11.76 8.81
N LYS A 141 13.98 -11.80 7.53
CA LYS A 141 13.07 -10.84 6.90
C LYS A 141 11.63 -11.30 7.13
N VAL A 142 10.75 -10.42 7.59
CA VAL A 142 9.34 -10.73 7.86
C VAL A 142 8.41 -10.17 6.80
N ALA A 143 8.79 -9.07 6.14
CA ALA A 143 8.00 -8.46 5.09
C ALA A 143 8.89 -7.74 4.08
N LYS A 144 8.50 -7.79 2.81
CA LYS A 144 9.16 -7.10 1.69
C LYS A 144 8.53 -5.73 1.48
N ASN A 145 9.33 -4.66 1.57
CA ASN A 145 8.86 -3.30 1.35
C ASN A 145 8.56 -3.07 -0.14
N ILE A 146 7.36 -2.61 -0.46
CA ILE A 146 6.95 -2.34 -1.85
C ILE A 146 6.65 -0.86 -2.09
N HIS A 147 6.33 -0.12 -1.03
CA HIS A 147 6.06 1.30 -1.09
C HIS A 147 6.33 1.93 0.28
N HIS A 148 7.02 3.07 0.33
CA HIS A 148 7.26 3.79 1.57
C HIS A 148 7.20 5.31 1.38
N VAL A 149 7.04 6.03 2.49
CA VAL A 149 7.13 7.48 2.49
C VAL A 149 8.46 7.93 1.88
N ASN A 150 8.45 8.98 1.06
CA ASN A 150 9.64 9.50 0.35
C ASN A 150 10.21 8.62 -0.79
N ASP A 151 9.56 7.51 -1.13
CA ASP A 151 9.93 6.73 -2.32
C ASP A 151 9.53 7.43 -3.63
N LYS A 152 9.78 6.76 -4.77
CA LYS A 152 9.47 7.32 -6.09
C LYS A 152 7.96 7.47 -6.33
N VAL A 153 7.13 6.58 -5.76
CA VAL A 153 5.66 6.62 -5.87
C VAL A 153 5.11 7.79 -5.06
N TRP A 154 5.56 7.94 -3.82
CA TRP A 154 5.23 9.06 -2.94
C TRP A 154 5.59 10.40 -3.55
N LYS A 155 6.81 10.52 -4.08
CA LYS A 155 7.27 11.73 -4.78
C LYS A 155 6.45 12.02 -6.04
N LEU A 156 6.11 10.99 -6.80
CA LEU A 156 5.24 11.12 -7.97
C LEU A 156 3.88 11.69 -7.56
N MET A 157 3.21 11.08 -6.59
CA MET A 157 1.89 11.51 -6.11
C MET A 157 1.88 12.98 -5.69
N ARG A 158 2.90 13.45 -4.96
CA ARG A 158 3.03 14.86 -4.58
C ARG A 158 3.13 15.81 -5.78
N ARG A 159 3.79 15.39 -6.86
CA ARG A 159 3.91 16.18 -8.09
C ARG A 159 2.62 16.21 -8.89
N ILE A 160 1.85 15.12 -8.86
CA ILE A 160 0.62 14.95 -9.63
C ILE A 160 -0.66 15.11 -8.79
N GLY A 161 -0.57 15.72 -7.59
CA GLY A 161 -1.72 15.92 -6.70
C GLY A 161 -2.92 16.53 -7.42
N HIS A 162 -2.69 17.55 -8.25
CA HIS A 162 -3.70 18.19 -9.10
C HIS A 162 -4.40 17.27 -10.12
N ILE A 163 -3.89 16.06 -10.37
CA ILE A 163 -4.52 15.02 -11.20
C ILE A 163 -5.27 14.04 -10.31
N LEU A 164 -4.66 13.62 -9.20
CA LEU A 164 -5.23 12.63 -8.29
C LEU A 164 -6.35 13.21 -7.41
N GLU A 165 -6.36 14.51 -7.17
CA GLU A 165 -7.34 15.18 -6.31
C GLU A 165 -8.54 15.73 -7.08
N ARG A 166 -8.56 15.61 -8.41
CA ARG A 166 -9.73 15.98 -9.22
C ARG A 166 -10.91 15.07 -8.87
N GLU A 167 -12.09 15.65 -8.88
CA GLU A 167 -13.34 14.89 -8.84
C GLU A 167 -13.46 14.03 -10.10
N LEU A 168 -13.93 12.78 -9.91
CA LEU A 168 -14.07 11.75 -10.92
C LEU A 168 -15.52 11.39 -11.23
#